data_AF-U7QSX1-F1
#
_entry.id   AF-U7QSX1-F1
#
_cell.length_a   1.000
_cell.length_b   1.000
_cell.length_c   1.000
_cell.angle_alpha   90.00
_cell.angle_beta   90.00
_cell.angle_gamma   90.00
#
_symmetry.space_group_name_H-M   'P 1'
#
loop_
_entity.id
_entity.type
_entity.pdbx_description
1 polymer ?
#
loop_
_entity_poly.entity_id
_entity_poly.type
_entity_poly.pdbx_seq_one_letter_code
_entity_poly.pdbx_strand_id
1 'polypeptide(L)'
;MKHKNLREGFKVVTKLLANALKHNYNSDNDVVTILNYLFVTMDSPHFEQVIQQLIEQADSHQEVIMNIAQRLQEKGREEGIQQGMLQGEKQASINIAHTLLKNGVSIELVMESTGLSREELLSMQ
;
A
#
# COMPACT_ATOMS: atom_id res chain seq x y z
N MET A 1 -9.22 11.15 -20.87
CA MET A 1 -8.49 12.41 -20.55
C MET A 1 -7.65 12.32 -19.27
N LYS A 2 -8.12 11.72 -18.16
CA LYS A 2 -7.34 11.57 -16.91
C LYS A 2 -5.93 10.94 -17.08
N HIS A 3 -5.78 9.89 -17.88
CA HIS A 3 -4.48 9.23 -18.10
C HIS A 3 -3.47 10.05 -18.92
N LYS A 4 -3.93 11.00 -19.77
CA LYS A 4 -3.06 11.87 -20.57
C LYS A 4 -2.38 12.92 -19.68
N ASN A 5 -3.13 13.51 -18.74
CA ASN A 5 -2.61 14.45 -17.74
C ASN A 5 -1.63 13.80 -16.76
N LEU A 6 -1.85 12.54 -16.37
CA LEU A 6 -0.89 11.78 -15.56
C LEU A 6 0.44 11.57 -16.30
N ARG A 7 0.40 11.12 -17.56
CA ARG A 7 1.61 10.93 -18.39
C ARG A 7 2.39 12.22 -18.62
N GLU A 8 1.72 13.35 -18.83
CA GLU A 8 2.37 14.65 -18.98
C GLU A 8 2.98 15.11 -17.65
N GLY A 9 2.29 14.90 -16.52
CA GLY A 9 2.82 15.15 -15.18
C GLY A 9 4.08 14.32 -14.87
N PHE A 10 4.11 13.04 -15.21
CA PHE A 10 5.30 12.19 -15.02
C PHE A 10 6.53 12.73 -15.76
N LYS A 11 6.36 13.20 -17.00
CA LYS A 11 7.46 13.79 -17.78
C LYS A 11 7.99 15.08 -17.16
N VAL A 12 7.10 15.90 -16.61
CA VAL A 12 7.49 17.15 -15.92
C VAL A 12 8.24 16.84 -14.64
N VAL A 13 7.72 15.94 -13.79
CA VAL A 13 8.34 15.57 -12.51
C VAL A 13 9.69 14.90 -12.73
N THR A 14 9.81 13.96 -13.66
CA THR A 14 11.09 13.31 -13.99
C THR A 14 12.13 14.30 -14.49
N LYS A 15 11.75 15.30 -15.30
CA LYS A 15 12.64 16.38 -15.73
C LYS A 15 13.10 17.26 -14.57
N LEU A 16 12.20 17.62 -13.66
CA LEU A 16 12.52 18.45 -12.49
C LEU A 16 13.46 17.71 -11.53
N LEU A 17 13.20 16.43 -11.25
CA LEU A 17 14.06 15.58 -10.42
C LEU A 17 15.44 15.40 -11.05
N ALA A 18 15.50 15.10 -12.35
CA ALA A 18 16.76 14.98 -13.07
C ALA A 18 17.57 16.29 -13.02
N ASN A 19 16.92 17.45 -13.12
CA ASN A 19 17.58 18.74 -13.00
C ASN A 19 18.07 19.00 -11.57
N ALA A 20 17.26 18.71 -10.54
CA ALA A 20 17.62 18.89 -9.13
C ALA A 20 18.84 18.04 -8.75
N LEU A 21 18.94 16.81 -9.27
CA LEU A 21 20.08 15.93 -9.05
C LEU A 21 21.35 16.38 -9.78
N LYS A 22 21.23 17.17 -10.86
CA LYS A 22 22.33 17.47 -11.80
C LYS A 22 22.99 18.84 -11.63
N HIS A 23 22.43 19.73 -10.81
CA HIS A 23 23.06 21.04 -10.53
C HIS A 23 24.25 20.90 -9.56
N ASN A 24 25.17 21.87 -9.59
CA ASN A 24 26.52 21.99 -8.96
C ASN A 24 26.63 21.74 -7.43
N TYR A 25 25.75 20.96 -6.83
CA TYR A 25 25.66 20.65 -5.41
C TYR A 25 25.76 19.16 -5.10
N ASN A 26 25.62 18.27 -6.09
CA ASN A 26 25.64 16.83 -5.90
C ASN A 26 26.72 16.17 -6.77
N SER A 27 27.61 15.41 -6.14
CA SER A 27 28.48 14.46 -6.84
C SER A 27 27.67 13.24 -7.32
N ASP A 28 28.25 12.43 -8.21
CA ASP A 28 27.65 11.16 -8.63
C ASP A 28 27.34 10.26 -7.42
N ASN A 29 28.16 10.32 -6.37
CA ASN A 29 27.94 9.58 -5.13
C ASN A 29 26.75 10.12 -4.31
N ASP A 30 26.53 11.44 -4.31
CA ASP A 30 25.38 12.05 -3.64
C ASP A 30 24.07 11.67 -4.35
N VAL A 31 24.07 11.66 -5.69
CA VAL A 31 22.92 11.20 -6.48
C VAL A 31 22.60 9.74 -6.22
N VAL A 32 23.63 8.87 -6.21
CA VAL A 32 23.46 7.44 -5.87
C VAL A 32 22.94 7.27 -4.46
N THR A 33 23.45 8.04 -3.50
CA THR A 33 23.00 8.00 -2.10
C THR A 33 21.54 8.43 -1.98
N ILE A 34 21.15 9.57 -2.58
CA ILE A 34 19.76 10.06 -2.57
C ILE A 34 18.81 9.02 -3.18
N LEU A 35 19.16 8.44 -4.34
CA LEU A 35 18.32 7.44 -5.00
C LEU A 35 18.23 6.15 -4.17
N ASN A 36 19.35 5.63 -3.66
CA ASN A 36 19.35 4.45 -2.81
C ASN A 36 18.50 4.67 -1.56
N TYR A 37 18.63 5.83 -0.90
CA TYR A 37 17.82 6.13 0.27
C TYR A 37 16.35 6.32 -0.09
N LEU A 38 15.98 7.00 -1.19
CA LEU A 38 14.57 7.12 -1.59
C LEU A 38 13.96 5.75 -1.90
N PHE A 39 14.65 4.88 -2.62
CA PHE A 39 14.13 3.56 -2.99
C PHE A 39 14.11 2.57 -1.81
N VAL A 40 15.15 2.53 -0.98
CA VAL A 40 15.23 1.61 0.17
C VAL A 40 14.32 2.07 1.32
N THR A 41 14.13 3.37 1.51
CA THR A 41 13.32 3.89 2.63
C THR A 41 11.83 3.84 2.34
N MET A 42 11.39 3.84 1.06
CA MET A 42 9.97 3.69 0.72
C MET A 42 9.38 2.34 1.16
N ASP A 43 10.22 1.30 1.31
CA ASP A 43 9.83 -0.01 1.85
C ASP A 43 10.26 -0.20 3.32
N SER A 44 10.74 0.85 3.98
CA SER A 44 11.26 0.81 5.35
C SER A 44 10.22 1.27 6.37
N PRO A 45 10.14 0.65 7.57
CA PRO A 45 9.31 1.15 8.68
C PRO A 45 9.73 2.55 9.16
N HIS A 46 10.87 3.08 8.71
CA HIS A 46 11.39 4.40 9.05
C HIS A 46 11.02 5.49 8.03
N PHE A 47 10.16 5.19 7.05
CA PHE A 47 9.72 6.15 6.02
C PHE A 47 9.19 7.46 6.61
N GLU A 48 8.38 7.38 7.67
CA GLU A 48 7.78 8.54 8.32
C GLU A 48 8.85 9.52 8.85
N GLN A 49 9.96 9.00 9.41
CA GLN A 49 11.04 9.83 9.95
C GLN A 49 11.79 10.58 8.84
N VAL A 50 11.97 9.94 7.68
CA VAL A 50 12.61 10.58 6.52
C VAL A 50 11.73 11.67 5.93
N ILE A 51 10.42 11.43 5.82
CA ILE A 51 9.46 12.45 5.38
C ILE A 51 9.42 13.62 6.37
N GLN A 52 9.46 13.36 7.68
CA GLN A 52 9.49 14.41 8.68
C GLN A 52 10.76 15.28 8.56
N GLN A 53 11.94 14.67 8.42
CA GLN A 53 13.19 15.42 8.20
C GLN A 53 13.14 16.23 6.91
N LEU A 54 12.55 15.68 5.84
CA LEU A 54 12.36 16.40 4.58
C LEU A 54 11.44 17.62 4.76
N ILE A 55 10.34 17.49 5.52
CA ILE A 55 9.44 18.61 5.85
C ILE A 55 10.18 19.69 6.63
N GLU A 56 11.00 19.30 7.61
CA GLU A 56 11.77 20.23 8.44
C GLU A 56 12.81 21.02 7.62
N GLN A 57 13.41 20.41 6.60
CA GLN A 57 14.42 21.07 5.75
C GLN A 57 13.86 21.82 4.54
N ALA A 58 12.60 21.57 4.16
CA ALA A 58 12.01 22.12 2.95
C ALA A 58 11.40 23.52 3.10
N ASP A 59 11.53 24.17 4.27
CA ASP A 59 11.13 25.53 4.73
C ASP A 59 9.87 26.18 4.12
N SER A 60 9.71 26.21 2.80
CA SER A 60 8.61 26.79 2.03
C SER A 60 7.57 25.80 1.45
N HIS A 61 7.73 24.49 1.66
CA HIS A 61 6.85 23.47 1.06
C HIS A 61 6.16 22.53 2.06
N GLN A 62 6.23 22.83 3.36
CA GLN A 62 5.70 21.97 4.43
C GLN A 62 4.21 21.61 4.25
N GLU A 63 3.37 22.58 3.94
CA GLU A 63 1.93 22.38 3.73
C GLU A 63 1.65 21.40 2.58
N VAL A 64 2.39 21.51 1.47
CA VAL A 64 2.24 20.62 0.32
C VAL A 64 2.67 19.20 0.68
N ILE A 65 3.78 19.05 1.40
CA ILE A 65 4.29 17.73 1.81
C ILE A 65 3.34 17.08 2.82
N MET A 66 2.84 17.82 3.81
CA MET A 66 1.88 17.31 4.80
C MET A 66 0.57 16.87 4.15
N ASN A 67 0.06 17.64 3.18
CA ASN A 67 -1.13 17.25 2.41
C ASN A 67 -0.91 15.97 1.60
N ILE A 68 0.29 15.77 1.03
CA ILE A 68 0.64 14.53 0.32
C ILE A 68 0.73 13.36 1.31
N ALA A 69 1.40 13.54 2.44
CA ALA A 69 1.53 12.53 3.49
C ALA A 69 0.14 12.09 4.00
N GLN A 70 -0.75 13.03 4.30
CA GLN A 70 -2.12 12.75 4.74
C GLN A 70 -2.90 11.95 3.69
N ARG A 71 -2.82 12.33 2.41
CA ARG A 71 -3.47 11.59 1.32
C ARG A 71 -2.96 10.16 1.18
N LEU A 72 -1.65 9.95 1.33
CA LEU A 72 -1.06 8.61 1.28
C LEU A 72 -1.50 7.77 2.48
N GLN A 73 -1.54 8.35 3.68
CA GLN A 73 -2.03 7.68 4.88
C GLN A 73 -3.51 7.30 4.77
N GLU A 74 -4.36 8.22 4.30
CA GLU A 74 -5.78 7.96 4.06
C GLU A 74 -5.99 6.83 3.07
N LYS A 75 -5.25 6.85 1.94
CA LYS A 75 -5.28 5.80 0.94
C LYS A 75 -4.85 4.45 1.54
N GLY A 76 -3.75 4.41 2.29
CA GLY A 76 -3.27 3.20 2.95
C GLY A 76 -4.27 2.64 3.97
N ARG A 77 -4.93 3.53 4.73
CA ARG A 77 -6.00 3.15 5.66
C ARG A 77 -7.20 2.54 4.93
N GLU A 78 -7.63 3.14 3.83
CA GLU A 78 -8.75 2.62 3.03
C GLU A 78 -8.42 1.24 2.44
N GLU A 79 -7.25 1.08 1.84
CA GLU A 79 -6.78 -0.21 1.32
C GLU A 79 -6.68 -1.26 2.43
N GLY A 80 -6.13 -0.90 3.58
CA GLY A 80 -6.00 -1.79 4.73
C GLY A 80 -7.35 -2.21 5.31
N ILE A 81 -8.32 -1.31 5.42
CA ILE A 81 -9.68 -1.63 5.86
C ILE A 81 -10.35 -2.58 4.85
N GLN A 82 -10.24 -2.31 3.55
CA GLN A 82 -10.84 -3.16 2.53
C GLN A 82 -10.25 -4.57 2.55
N GLN A 83 -8.92 -4.69 2.61
CA GLN A 83 -8.25 -5.99 2.74
C GLN A 83 -8.64 -6.71 4.02
N GLY A 84 -8.68 -5.98 5.15
CA GLY A 84 -9.07 -6.53 6.45
C GLY A 84 -10.51 -7.05 6.47
N MET A 85 -11.46 -6.34 5.85
CA MET A 85 -12.85 -6.81 5.73
C MET A 85 -12.93 -8.09 4.90
N LEU A 86 -12.30 -8.13 3.72
CA LEU A 86 -12.32 -9.31 2.85
C LEU A 86 -11.68 -10.53 3.52
N GLN A 87 -10.54 -10.34 4.20
CA GLN A 87 -9.88 -11.40 4.95
C GLN A 87 -10.73 -11.85 6.14
N GLY A 88 -11.36 -10.91 6.85
CA GLY A 88 -12.25 -11.18 7.97
C GLY A 88 -13.49 -11.98 7.56
N GLU A 89 -14.16 -11.59 6.47
CA GLU A 89 -15.31 -12.31 5.92
C GLU A 89 -14.94 -13.74 5.51
N LYS A 90 -13.80 -13.91 4.83
CA LYS A 90 -13.31 -15.24 4.45
C LYS A 90 -12.99 -16.09 5.68
N GLN A 91 -12.29 -15.54 6.67
CA GLN A 91 -11.95 -16.26 7.90
C GLN A 91 -13.19 -16.63 8.71
N ALA A 92 -14.17 -15.74 8.80
CA ALA A 92 -15.45 -16.03 9.46
C ALA A 92 -16.18 -17.18 8.78
N SER A 93 -16.24 -17.18 7.44
CA SER A 93 -16.85 -18.25 6.65
C SER A 93 -16.16 -19.60 6.89
N ILE A 94 -14.83 -19.61 6.94
CA ILE A 94 -14.01 -20.81 7.27
C ILE A 94 -14.32 -21.30 8.70
N ASN A 95 -14.36 -20.41 9.69
CA ASN A 95 -14.61 -20.78 11.09
C ASN A 95 -16.03 -21.37 11.27
N ILE A 96 -17.02 -20.79 10.59
CA ILE A 96 -18.39 -21.29 10.57
C ILE A 96 -18.42 -22.67 9.93
N ALA A 97 -17.80 -22.85 8.76
CA ALA A 97 -17.75 -24.14 8.07
C ALA A 97 -17.12 -25.24 8.93
N HIS A 98 -15.98 -24.98 9.58
CA HIS A 98 -15.36 -25.92 10.51
C HIS A 98 -16.33 -26.34 11.63
N THR A 99 -17.03 -25.37 12.22
CA THR A 99 -17.98 -25.64 13.31
C THR A 99 -19.15 -26.50 12.84
N LEU A 100 -19.72 -26.19 11.67
CA LEU A 100 -20.84 -26.93 11.09
C LEU A 100 -20.44 -28.36 10.70
N LEU A 101 -19.29 -28.53 10.03
CA LEU A 101 -18.77 -29.84 9.65
C LEU A 101 -18.49 -30.72 10.88
N LYS A 102 -17.88 -30.15 11.93
CA LYS A 102 -17.65 -30.85 13.21
C LYS A 102 -18.94 -31.32 13.87
N ASN A 103 -20.04 -30.59 13.67
CA ASN A 103 -21.37 -30.94 14.18
C ASN A 103 -22.15 -31.87 13.24
N GLY A 104 -21.51 -32.40 12.18
CA GLY A 104 -22.13 -33.37 11.27
C GLY A 104 -23.11 -32.77 10.25
N VAL A 105 -23.07 -31.45 10.05
CA VAL A 105 -23.86 -30.78 9.01
C VAL A 105 -23.35 -31.22 7.63
N SER A 106 -24.25 -31.49 6.68
CA SER A 106 -23.89 -31.95 5.34
C SER A 106 -23.06 -30.90 4.59
N ILE A 107 -22.13 -31.37 3.75
CA ILE A 107 -21.26 -30.50 2.94
C ILE A 107 -22.09 -29.54 2.10
N GLU A 108 -23.19 -30.00 1.52
CA GLU A 108 -24.08 -29.20 0.67
C GLU A 108 -24.66 -28.00 1.43
N LEU A 109 -25.13 -28.20 2.67
CA LEU A 109 -25.69 -27.11 3.48
C LEU A 109 -24.60 -26.16 4.00
N VAL A 110 -23.40 -26.67 4.27
CA VAL A 110 -22.24 -25.83 4.65
C VAL A 110 -21.82 -24.94 3.49
N MET A 111 -21.79 -25.45 2.25
CA MET A 111 -21.50 -24.65 1.06
C MET A 111 -22.52 -23.52 0.89
N GLU A 112 -23.81 -23.82 1.00
CA GLU A 112 -24.89 -22.83 0.90
C GLU A 112 -24.79 -21.75 2.01
N SER A 113 -24.41 -22.15 3.23
CA SER A 113 -24.37 -21.26 4.38
C SER A 113 -23.12 -20.36 4.42
N THR A 114 -22.01 -20.80 3.83
CA THR A 114 -20.70 -20.12 3.96
C THR A 114 -20.15 -19.58 2.64
N GLY A 115 -20.75 -19.95 1.51
CA GLY A 115 -20.28 -19.59 0.17
C GLY A 115 -18.96 -20.26 -0.22
N LEU A 116 -18.44 -21.19 0.59
CA LEU A 116 -17.22 -21.93 0.31
C LEU A 116 -17.45 -23.02 -0.73
N SER A 117 -16.43 -23.29 -1.55
CA SER A 117 -16.49 -24.37 -2.53
C SER A 117 -16.36 -25.73 -1.85
N ARG A 118 -16.81 -26.79 -2.54
CA ARG A 118 -16.61 -28.16 -2.04
C ARG A 118 -15.12 -28.48 -1.84
N GLU A 119 -14.26 -28.01 -2.73
CA GLU A 119 -12.82 -28.24 -2.66
C GLU A 119 -12.22 -27.58 -1.40
N GLU A 120 -12.63 -26.35 -1.10
CA GLU A 120 -12.23 -25.65 0.12
C GLU A 120 -12.67 -26.42 1.37
N LEU A 121 -13.91 -26.91 1.42
CA LEU A 121 -14.41 -27.69 2.56
C LEU A 121 -13.74 -29.06 2.70
N LEU A 122 -13.44 -29.76 1.60
CA LEU A 122 -12.76 -31.06 1.65
C LEU A 122 -11.32 -30.93 2.14
N SER A 123 -10.66 -29.80 1.88
CA SER A 123 -9.33 -29.52 2.44
C SER A 123 -9.31 -29.25 3.96
N MET A 124 -10.49 -29.11 4.58
CA MET A 124 -10.67 -28.84 6.01
C MET A 124 -10.94 -30.10 6.85
N GLN A 125 -11.14 -31.27 6.21
CA GLN A 125 -11.44 -32.57 6.84
C GLN A 125 -10.18 -33.39 7.06
#